data_AF-A0A378JQT0-F1
#
_entry.id   AF-A0A378JQT0-F1
#
_cell.length_a   1.000
_cell.length_b   1.000
_cell.length_c   1.000
_cell.angle_alpha   90.00
_cell.angle_beta   90.00
_cell.angle_gamma   90.00
#
_symmetry.space_group_name_H-M   'P 1'
#
loop_
_entity.id
_entity.type
_entity.pdbx_description
1 polymer ?
#
loop_
_entity_poly.entity_id
_entity_poly.type
_entity_poly.pdbx_seq_one_letter_code
_entity_poly.pdbx_strand_id
1 'polypeptide(L)'
;MSFDVKPLSDIKRILLNETVNLLKYHQLIDADYTHSSDKPDATLFKAISKLDKPRNTQVEFLWKLLDDLDTSTTLGFSKDTLTDNKRARCFTGIALAILDQISKTYTFRDPSASNLYNGLRRAVGLILESEKDTEVKLDNASKLSLVGYAHKYLMPYIYENASLEYVREETPFSSIKKLDLHELFNTVIDLNHNTSLEAHKSAKENTEVRAEQKVQHAKEKAKVEQHSKSIFRMFSGSVPENPSTTTPTTNPSSKKGEKDEVVETKVTSTM
;
A
#
# COMPACT_ATOMS: atom_id res chain seq x y z
N MET A 1 -7.86 9.83 4.51
CA MET A 1 -8.36 10.04 3.14
C MET A 1 -7.68 9.00 2.28
N SER A 2 -8.42 8.32 1.39
CA SER A 2 -7.84 7.36 0.44
C SER A 2 -7.27 8.12 -0.75
N PHE A 3 -6.11 7.73 -1.24
CA PHE A 3 -5.56 8.26 -2.49
C PHE A 3 -6.44 7.82 -3.66
N ASP A 4 -6.81 8.76 -4.52
CA ASP A 4 -7.59 8.49 -5.73
C ASP A 4 -6.65 8.23 -6.90
N VAL A 5 -6.81 7.09 -7.54
CA VAL A 5 -5.89 6.62 -8.59
C VAL A 5 -6.44 7.05 -9.93
N LYS A 6 -5.61 7.76 -10.71
CA LYS A 6 -5.97 8.19 -12.07
C LYS A 6 -6.39 6.97 -12.92
N PRO A 7 -7.41 7.12 -13.78
CA PRO A 7 -7.73 6.11 -14.79
C PRO A 7 -6.51 5.75 -15.64
N LEU A 8 -6.41 4.49 -16.07
CA LEU A 8 -5.27 4.01 -16.86
C LEU A 8 -5.11 4.80 -18.17
N SER A 9 -6.21 5.23 -18.80
CA SER A 9 -6.20 6.08 -19.98
C SER A 9 -5.53 7.43 -19.73
N ASP A 10 -5.79 8.05 -18.57
CA ASP A 10 -5.18 9.32 -18.19
C ASP A 10 -3.69 9.14 -17.89
N ILE A 11 -3.34 8.07 -17.17
CA ILE A 11 -1.95 7.69 -16.90
C ILE A 11 -1.16 7.59 -18.22
N LYS A 12 -1.68 6.86 -19.23
CA LYS A 12 -1.03 6.73 -20.54
C LYS A 12 -0.86 8.06 -21.24
N ARG A 13 -1.94 8.84 -21.34
CA ARG A 13 -1.93 10.16 -21.98
C ARG A 13 -0.89 11.08 -21.36
N ILE A 14 -0.86 11.17 -20.03
CA ILE A 14 0.08 12.02 -19.31
C ILE A 14 1.50 11.49 -19.47
N LEU A 15 1.72 10.19 -19.28
CA LEU A 15 3.05 9.58 -19.44
C LEU A 15 3.61 9.79 -20.85
N LEU A 16 2.78 9.73 -21.89
CA LEU A 16 3.19 9.98 -23.27
C LEU A 16 3.65 11.42 -23.46
N ASN A 17 2.84 12.38 -23.00
CA ASN A 17 3.21 13.79 -23.05
C ASN A 17 4.53 14.04 -22.30
N GLU A 18 4.69 13.46 -21.11
CA GLU A 18 5.90 13.60 -20.30
C GLU A 18 7.12 12.91 -20.92
N THR A 19 6.93 11.77 -21.58
CA THR A 19 7.98 11.07 -22.34
C THR A 19 8.43 11.95 -23.51
N VAL A 20 7.50 12.52 -24.27
CA VAL A 20 7.79 13.43 -25.38
C VAL A 20 8.53 14.67 -24.88
N ASN A 21 8.08 15.28 -23.78
CA ASN A 21 8.74 16.44 -23.18
C ASN A 21 10.16 16.10 -22.70
N LEU A 22 10.37 14.93 -22.11
CA LEU A 22 11.69 14.45 -21.72
C LEU A 22 12.61 14.33 -22.93
N LEU A 23 12.14 13.71 -24.02
CA LEU A 23 12.93 13.53 -25.23
C LEU A 23 13.27 14.86 -25.92
N LYS A 24 12.32 15.81 -25.96
CA LYS A 24 12.57 17.18 -26.45
C LYS A 24 13.62 17.90 -25.62
N TYR A 25 13.54 17.78 -24.29
CA TYR A 25 14.53 18.37 -23.39
C TYR A 25 15.95 17.85 -23.65
N HIS A 26 16.08 16.56 -23.94
CA HIS A 26 17.36 15.94 -24.31
C HIS A 26 17.72 16.09 -25.80
N GLN A 27 16.94 16.84 -26.58
CA GLN A 27 17.14 17.05 -28.03
C GLN A 27 17.22 15.74 -28.83
N LEU A 28 16.50 14.70 -28.38
CA LEU A 28 16.46 13.39 -29.03
C LEU A 28 15.37 13.29 -30.10
N ILE A 29 14.43 14.23 -30.09
CA ILE A 29 13.37 14.44 -31.09
C ILE A 29 13.19 15.95 -31.32
N ASP A 30 12.51 16.30 -32.41
CA ASP A 30 12.27 17.69 -32.77
C ASP A 30 11.34 18.41 -31.78
N ALA A 31 11.58 19.71 -31.59
CA ALA A 31 10.82 20.53 -30.63
C ALA A 31 9.34 20.64 -31.00
N ASP A 32 9.01 20.58 -32.29
CA ASP A 32 7.67 20.60 -32.86
C ASP A 32 7.07 19.20 -33.06
N TYR A 33 7.76 18.13 -32.65
CA TYR A 33 7.23 16.77 -32.72
C TYR A 33 5.87 16.68 -32.01
N THR A 34 4.90 16.09 -32.71
CA THR A 34 3.57 15.77 -32.19
C THR A 34 3.32 14.28 -32.37
N HIS A 35 2.57 13.68 -31.44
CA HIS A 35 2.14 12.29 -31.53
C HIS A 35 0.62 12.25 -31.79
N SER A 36 0.18 11.26 -32.56
CA SER A 36 -1.23 11.02 -32.86
C SER A 36 -1.80 9.78 -32.16
N SER A 37 -0.94 8.97 -31.55
CA SER A 37 -1.29 7.76 -30.81
C SER A 37 -1.27 8.00 -29.31
N ASP A 38 -1.92 7.11 -28.57
CA ASP A 38 -1.91 6.94 -27.12
C ASP A 38 -0.71 6.13 -26.59
N LYS A 39 0.17 5.66 -27.47
CA LYS A 39 1.42 4.95 -27.12
C LYS A 39 2.62 5.43 -27.96
N PRO A 40 3.86 5.20 -27.50
CA PRO A 40 5.06 5.51 -28.27
C PRO A 40 5.14 4.71 -29.56
N ASP A 41 5.47 5.37 -30.66
CA ASP A 41 5.78 4.73 -31.93
C ASP A 41 7.24 4.23 -31.96
N ALA A 42 7.65 3.60 -33.07
CA ALA A 42 9.02 3.11 -33.24
C ALA A 42 10.06 4.23 -33.17
N THR A 43 9.71 5.44 -33.61
CA THR A 43 10.59 6.63 -33.56
C THR A 43 10.84 7.04 -32.12
N LEU A 44 9.80 7.10 -31.30
CA LEU A 44 9.87 7.41 -29.88
C LEU A 44 10.66 6.33 -29.13
N PHE A 45 10.44 5.04 -29.39
CA PHE A 45 11.25 3.99 -28.77
C PHE A 45 12.74 4.07 -29.15
N LYS A 46 13.04 4.42 -30.42
CA LYS A 46 14.42 4.67 -30.86
C LYS A 46 15.03 5.90 -30.18
N ALA A 47 14.23 6.90 -29.83
CA ALA A 47 14.69 8.06 -29.07
C ALA A 47 14.86 7.73 -27.57
N ILE A 48 13.93 6.97 -26.97
CA ILE A 48 14.01 6.49 -25.58
C ILE A 48 15.30 5.72 -25.33
N SER A 49 15.70 4.83 -26.26
CA SER A 49 16.92 4.03 -26.11
C SER A 49 18.21 4.86 -26.06
N LYS A 50 18.18 6.11 -26.55
CA LYS A 50 19.30 7.05 -26.51
C LYS A 50 19.39 7.87 -25.21
N LEU A 51 18.39 7.81 -24.33
CA LEU A 51 18.49 8.44 -23.01
C LEU A 51 19.62 7.78 -22.19
N ASP A 52 20.23 8.54 -21.30
CA ASP A 52 21.25 8.01 -20.39
C ASP A 52 20.66 6.95 -19.46
N LYS A 53 21.46 5.92 -19.15
CA LYS A 53 21.11 4.95 -18.12
C LYS A 53 21.08 5.64 -16.74
N PRO A 54 20.13 5.29 -15.86
CA PRO A 54 19.12 4.24 -16.01
C PRO A 54 17.78 4.73 -16.62
N ARG A 55 17.69 5.97 -17.11
CA ARG A 55 16.43 6.61 -17.52
C ARG A 55 15.83 5.98 -18.77
N ASN A 56 16.65 5.58 -19.75
CA ASN A 56 16.15 4.83 -20.92
C ASN A 56 15.40 3.56 -20.50
N THR A 57 16.02 2.73 -19.67
CA THR A 57 15.47 1.46 -19.21
C THR A 57 14.22 1.66 -18.36
N GLN A 58 14.19 2.67 -17.48
CA GLN A 58 13.01 3.00 -16.69
C GLN A 58 11.82 3.39 -17.57
N VAL A 59 12.03 4.24 -18.58
CA VAL A 59 10.97 4.68 -19.50
C VAL A 59 10.51 3.53 -20.40
N GLU A 60 11.44 2.74 -20.94
CA GLU A 60 11.11 1.56 -21.73
C GLU A 60 10.29 0.56 -20.91
N PHE A 61 10.70 0.27 -19.69
CA PHE A 61 10.00 -0.62 -18.77
C PHE A 61 8.57 -0.16 -18.48
N LEU A 62 8.37 1.14 -18.19
CA LEU A 62 7.04 1.70 -17.93
C LEU A 62 6.09 1.52 -19.11
N TRP A 63 6.57 1.69 -20.35
CA TRP A 63 5.75 1.49 -21.54
C TRP A 63 5.45 0.02 -21.82
N LYS A 64 6.45 -0.86 -21.69
CA LYS A 64 6.24 -2.32 -21.81
C LYS A 64 5.27 -2.84 -20.76
N LEU A 65 5.32 -2.30 -19.55
CA LEU A 65 4.39 -2.61 -18.49
C LEU A 65 2.96 -2.20 -18.83
N LEU A 66 2.75 -1.02 -19.42
CA LEU A 66 1.42 -0.59 -19.85
C LEU A 66 0.83 -1.50 -20.94
N ASP A 67 1.65 -1.87 -21.93
CA ASP A 67 1.24 -2.81 -22.99
C ASP A 67 0.84 -4.19 -22.41
N ASP A 68 1.62 -4.70 -21.45
CA ASP A 68 1.32 -5.98 -20.78
C ASP A 68 0.07 -5.86 -19.87
N LEU A 69 -0.12 -4.74 -19.18
CA LEU A 69 -1.30 -4.51 -18.34
C LEU A 69 -2.60 -4.45 -19.14
N ASP A 70 -2.56 -3.89 -20.36
CA ASP A 70 -3.73 -3.83 -21.25
C ASP A 70 -4.22 -5.21 -21.68
N THR A 71 -3.29 -6.12 -21.92
CA THR A 71 -3.58 -7.47 -22.42
C THR A 71 -3.76 -8.48 -21.29
N SER A 72 -3.25 -8.18 -20.09
CA SER A 72 -3.35 -9.05 -18.92
C SER A 72 -4.78 -9.14 -18.38
N THR A 73 -5.19 -10.36 -18.05
CA THR A 73 -6.52 -10.67 -17.51
C THR A 73 -6.51 -10.96 -16.02
N THR A 74 -5.35 -11.35 -15.46
CA THR A 74 -5.19 -11.77 -14.07
C THR A 74 -4.13 -10.96 -13.34
N LEU A 75 -4.27 -10.84 -12.01
CA LEU A 75 -3.28 -10.21 -11.15
C LEU A 75 -2.25 -11.22 -10.68
N GLY A 76 -1.09 -11.26 -11.34
CA GLY A 76 -0.01 -12.18 -10.98
C GLY A 76 -0.47 -13.64 -11.04
N PHE A 77 -0.17 -14.41 -9.99
CA PHE A 77 -0.64 -15.80 -9.83
C PHE A 77 -2.06 -15.93 -9.27
N SER A 78 -2.74 -14.82 -8.97
CA SER A 78 -4.08 -14.89 -8.40
C SER A 78 -5.13 -15.10 -9.50
N LYS A 79 -6.26 -15.72 -9.14
CA LYS A 79 -7.46 -15.80 -9.99
C LYS A 79 -8.23 -14.49 -10.05
N ASP A 80 -7.70 -13.41 -9.46
CA ASP A 80 -8.36 -12.12 -9.43
C ASP A 80 -8.32 -11.48 -10.81
N THR A 81 -9.50 -11.19 -11.36
CA THR A 81 -9.62 -10.43 -12.60
C THR A 81 -8.98 -9.05 -12.46
N LEU A 82 -8.19 -8.69 -13.46
CA LEU A 82 -7.55 -7.39 -13.59
C LEU A 82 -8.53 -6.40 -14.23
N THR A 83 -9.27 -5.67 -13.40
CA THR A 83 -10.12 -4.55 -13.85
C THR A 83 -9.28 -3.32 -14.16
N ASP A 84 -9.83 -2.34 -14.88
CA ASP A 84 -9.10 -1.11 -15.24
C ASP A 84 -8.57 -0.35 -14.02
N ASN A 85 -9.34 -0.33 -12.93
CA ASN A 85 -8.89 0.24 -11.66
C ASN A 85 -7.69 -0.53 -11.10
N LYS A 86 -7.73 -1.88 -11.11
CA LYS A 86 -6.58 -2.68 -10.65
C LYS A 86 -5.36 -2.51 -11.54
N ARG A 87 -5.53 -2.40 -12.87
CA ARG A 87 -4.43 -2.08 -13.80
C ARG A 87 -3.77 -0.76 -13.45
N ALA A 88 -4.57 0.29 -13.25
CA ALA A 88 -4.08 1.61 -12.85
C ALA A 88 -3.36 1.56 -11.49
N ARG A 89 -3.87 0.80 -10.52
CA ARG A 89 -3.21 0.57 -9.22
C ARG A 89 -1.87 -0.15 -9.36
N CYS A 90 -1.79 -1.18 -10.19
CA CYS A 90 -0.55 -1.91 -10.46
C CYS A 90 0.51 -0.98 -11.06
N PHE A 91 0.14 -0.24 -12.11
CA PHE A 91 1.04 0.72 -12.73
C PHE A 91 1.51 1.78 -11.72
N THR A 92 0.58 2.36 -10.96
CA THR A 92 0.88 3.38 -9.97
C THR A 92 1.85 2.87 -8.91
N GLY A 93 1.65 1.65 -8.39
CA GLY A 93 2.58 1.05 -7.42
C GLY A 93 3.98 0.82 -7.98
N ILE A 94 4.10 0.43 -9.26
CA ILE A 94 5.39 0.23 -9.92
C ILE A 94 6.08 1.58 -10.17
N ALA A 95 5.32 2.58 -10.61
CA ALA A 95 5.80 3.94 -10.76
C ALA A 95 6.29 4.54 -9.43
N LEU A 96 5.62 4.27 -8.30
CA LEU A 96 6.11 4.65 -6.97
C LEU A 96 7.47 4.03 -6.64
N ALA A 97 7.72 2.78 -7.04
CA ALA A 97 9.02 2.14 -6.88
C ALA A 97 10.10 2.86 -7.71
N ILE A 98 9.81 3.19 -8.97
CA ILE A 98 10.76 3.95 -9.81
C ILE A 98 11.01 5.36 -9.25
N LEU A 99 9.97 6.04 -8.74
CA LEU A 99 10.13 7.33 -8.07
C LEU A 99 11.05 7.21 -6.84
N ASP A 100 10.88 6.18 -6.03
CA ASP A 100 11.76 5.89 -4.89
C ASP A 100 13.21 5.64 -5.33
N GLN A 101 13.43 4.86 -6.38
CA GLN A 101 14.75 4.63 -6.97
C GLN A 101 15.39 5.93 -7.47
N ILE A 102 14.63 6.77 -8.18
CA ILE A 102 15.12 8.07 -8.66
C ILE A 102 15.48 8.94 -7.46
N SER A 103 14.59 9.06 -6.47
CA SER A 103 14.82 9.86 -5.25
C SER A 103 16.13 9.48 -4.55
N LYS A 104 16.38 8.18 -4.38
CA LYS A 104 17.62 7.65 -3.77
C LYS A 104 18.90 8.01 -4.54
N THR A 105 18.80 8.27 -5.86
CA THR A 105 19.96 8.72 -6.66
C THR A 105 20.32 10.20 -6.44
N TYR A 106 19.44 10.97 -5.79
CA TYR A 106 19.63 12.40 -5.51
C TYR A 106 19.97 12.61 -4.03
N THR A 107 21.24 12.43 -3.66
CA THR A 107 21.69 12.54 -2.25
C THR A 107 21.77 13.98 -1.73
N PHE A 108 22.11 14.94 -2.60
CA PHE A 108 22.40 16.33 -2.22
C PHE A 108 21.55 17.37 -2.96
N ARG A 109 20.56 16.91 -3.72
CA ARG A 109 19.68 17.76 -4.53
C ARG A 109 18.26 17.23 -4.40
N ASP A 110 17.29 18.09 -4.64
CA ASP A 110 15.90 17.66 -4.71
C ASP A 110 15.70 16.83 -6.01
N PRO A 111 15.10 15.62 -5.93
CA PRO A 111 14.73 14.85 -7.12
C PRO A 111 13.73 15.57 -8.03
N SER A 112 13.07 16.64 -7.57
CA SER A 112 12.27 17.55 -8.39
C SER A 112 13.07 18.24 -9.50
N ALA A 113 14.41 18.19 -9.49
CA ALA A 113 15.22 18.58 -10.64
C ALA A 113 15.17 17.57 -11.81
N SER A 114 14.67 16.36 -11.58
CA SER A 114 14.55 15.33 -12.62
C SER A 114 13.25 15.46 -13.41
N ASN A 115 13.36 15.64 -14.73
CA ASN A 115 12.20 15.68 -15.62
C ASN A 115 11.38 14.38 -15.57
N LEU A 116 12.04 13.21 -15.56
CA LEU A 116 11.35 11.92 -15.45
C LEU A 116 10.62 11.80 -14.10
N TYR A 117 11.24 12.22 -13.00
CA TYR A 117 10.62 12.16 -11.67
C TYR A 117 9.33 12.97 -11.62
N ASN A 118 9.36 14.22 -12.07
CA ASN A 118 8.16 15.07 -12.07
C ASN A 118 7.11 14.59 -13.07
N GLY A 119 7.53 14.17 -14.26
CA GLY A 119 6.61 13.64 -15.26
C GLY A 119 5.88 12.41 -14.75
N LEU A 120 6.59 11.49 -14.10
CA LEU A 120 6.00 10.30 -13.50
C LEU A 120 5.08 10.65 -12.33
N ARG A 121 5.45 11.61 -11.46
CA ARG A 121 4.57 12.13 -10.39
C ARG A 121 3.25 12.69 -10.94
N ARG A 122 3.28 13.43 -12.05
CA ARG A 122 2.06 13.91 -12.72
C ARG A 122 1.24 12.76 -13.29
N ALA A 123 1.89 11.81 -13.96
CA ALA A 123 1.23 10.65 -14.56
C ALA A 123 0.46 9.84 -13.53
N VAL A 124 1.00 9.66 -12.32
CA VAL A 124 0.31 8.93 -11.24
C VAL A 124 -0.55 9.79 -10.32
N GLY A 125 -0.64 11.10 -10.56
CA GLY A 125 -1.50 12.01 -9.78
C GLY A 125 -0.96 12.40 -8.41
N LEU A 126 0.36 12.33 -8.19
CA LEU A 126 1.01 12.87 -7.00
C LEU A 126 1.18 14.39 -7.08
N ILE A 127 1.14 14.95 -8.29
CA ILE A 127 1.10 16.39 -8.55
C ILE A 127 0.00 16.64 -9.58
N LEU A 128 -0.67 17.79 -9.47
CA LEU A 128 -1.65 18.22 -10.47
C LEU A 128 -0.97 18.50 -11.82
N GLU A 129 -1.67 18.22 -12.92
CA GLU A 129 -1.15 18.52 -14.27
C GLU A 129 -0.95 20.02 -14.51
N SER A 130 -1.80 20.85 -13.89
CA SER A 130 -1.85 22.31 -14.06
C SER A 130 -0.92 23.08 -13.11
N GLU A 131 -0.42 22.46 -12.03
CA GLU A 131 0.32 23.15 -10.97
C GLU A 131 1.64 22.44 -10.69
N LYS A 132 2.73 23.19 -10.54
CA LYS A 132 4.06 22.61 -10.32
C LYS A 132 4.32 22.23 -8.86
N ASP A 133 3.55 22.77 -7.91
CA ASP A 133 3.94 22.76 -6.49
C ASP A 133 2.89 22.16 -5.53
N THR A 134 1.69 21.82 -6.01
CA THR A 134 0.65 21.23 -5.16
C THR A 134 0.78 19.71 -5.13
N GLU A 135 1.48 19.21 -4.11
CA GLU A 135 1.66 17.78 -3.87
C GLU A 135 0.42 17.15 -3.23
N VAL A 136 -0.05 16.06 -3.83
CA VAL A 136 -1.11 15.22 -3.27
C VAL A 136 -0.47 14.27 -2.27
N LYS A 137 -0.86 14.42 -0.99
CA LYS A 137 -0.36 13.55 0.08
C LYS A 137 -0.84 12.11 -0.11
N LEU A 138 0.10 11.20 -0.35
CA LEU A 138 -0.14 9.76 -0.35
C LEU A 138 -0.07 9.23 1.08
N ASP A 139 -1.17 8.70 1.61
CA ASP A 139 -1.18 8.08 2.93
C ASP A 139 -0.55 6.68 2.91
N ASN A 140 -0.05 6.23 4.06
CA ASN A 140 0.67 4.94 4.17
C ASN A 140 -0.19 3.74 3.78
N ALA A 141 -1.50 3.76 4.05
CA ALA A 141 -2.38 2.64 3.70
C ALA A 141 -2.59 2.56 2.19
N SER A 142 -2.78 3.70 1.52
CA SER A 142 -2.82 3.77 0.06
C SER A 142 -1.49 3.36 -0.55
N LYS A 143 -0.35 3.85 -0.05
CA LYS A 143 0.99 3.45 -0.51
C LYS A 143 1.18 1.93 -0.40
N LEU A 144 0.87 1.35 0.76
CA LEU A 144 0.96 -0.10 0.99
C LEU A 144 0.07 -0.87 0.02
N SER A 145 -1.17 -0.42 -0.19
CA SER A 145 -2.09 -1.04 -1.13
C SER A 145 -1.52 -1.05 -2.55
N LEU A 146 -1.06 0.11 -3.04
CA LEU A 146 -0.55 0.28 -4.41
C LEU A 146 0.71 -0.54 -4.66
N VAL A 147 1.68 -0.47 -3.75
CA VAL A 147 2.92 -1.24 -3.86
C VAL A 147 2.67 -2.75 -3.72
N GLY A 148 1.67 -3.15 -2.93
CA GLY A 148 1.21 -4.53 -2.86
C GLY A 148 0.60 -5.04 -4.18
N TYR A 149 -0.17 -4.21 -4.90
CA TYR A 149 -0.65 -4.53 -6.25
C TYR A 149 0.50 -4.69 -7.24
N ALA A 150 1.46 -3.77 -7.22
CA ALA A 150 2.68 -3.83 -8.03
C ALA A 150 3.46 -5.14 -7.81
N HIS A 151 3.76 -5.46 -6.55
CA HIS A 151 4.47 -6.68 -6.21
C HIS A 151 3.72 -7.91 -6.70
N LYS A 152 2.41 -8.03 -6.40
CA LYS A 152 1.58 -9.16 -6.83
C LYS A 152 1.58 -9.33 -8.35
N TYR A 153 1.40 -8.23 -9.09
CA TYR A 153 1.40 -8.25 -10.54
C TYR A 153 2.72 -8.77 -11.12
N LEU A 154 3.85 -8.32 -10.56
CA LEU A 154 5.17 -8.69 -11.07
C LEU A 154 5.68 -10.05 -10.58
N MET A 155 5.03 -10.70 -9.61
CA MET A 155 5.47 -12.00 -9.08
C MET A 155 5.80 -13.05 -10.17
N PRO A 156 5.01 -13.21 -11.25
CA PRO A 156 5.34 -14.17 -12.31
C PRO A 156 6.66 -13.88 -13.03
N TYR A 157 7.06 -12.61 -13.11
CA TYR A 157 8.30 -12.20 -13.75
C TYR A 157 9.50 -12.21 -12.79
N ILE A 158 9.23 -12.04 -11.48
CA ILE A 158 10.25 -12.03 -10.43
C ILE A 158 10.68 -13.46 -10.08
N TYR A 159 9.71 -14.36 -9.95
CA TYR A 159 9.94 -15.72 -9.47
C TYR A 159 9.76 -16.70 -10.63
N GLU A 160 10.79 -16.83 -11.48
CA GLU A 160 10.85 -17.71 -12.68
C GLU A 160 10.47 -19.18 -12.38
N ASN A 161 10.38 -19.60 -11.11
CA ASN A 161 10.04 -20.97 -10.68
C ASN A 161 8.79 -21.09 -9.79
N ALA A 162 8.03 -20.02 -9.56
CA ALA A 162 6.91 -20.05 -8.59
C ALA A 162 5.60 -20.66 -9.14
N SER A 163 5.47 -20.81 -10.46
CA SER A 163 4.39 -21.59 -11.07
C SER A 163 4.81 -22.14 -12.43
N LEU A 164 4.72 -23.47 -12.61
CA LEU A 164 4.95 -24.14 -13.91
C LEU A 164 3.95 -23.66 -14.99
N GLU A 165 2.81 -23.08 -14.60
CA GLU A 165 1.80 -22.52 -15.52
C GLU A 165 2.22 -21.16 -16.12
N TYR A 166 3.22 -20.48 -15.55
CA TYR A 166 3.65 -19.14 -15.94
C TYR A 166 5.03 -19.10 -16.62
N VAL A 167 5.58 -20.26 -16.99
CA VAL A 167 6.79 -20.34 -17.82
C VAL A 167 6.45 -19.78 -19.21
N ARG A 168 6.56 -18.46 -19.38
CA ARG A 168 6.41 -17.79 -20.67
C ARG A 168 7.73 -17.92 -21.43
N GLU A 169 7.67 -18.44 -22.66
CA GLU A 169 8.82 -18.51 -23.58
C GLU A 169 9.34 -17.11 -23.93
N GLU A 170 8.47 -16.09 -23.95
CA GLU A 170 8.85 -14.68 -24.11
C GLU A 170 8.18 -13.80 -23.05
N THR A 171 8.99 -13.05 -22.31
CA THR A 171 8.51 -12.03 -21.37
C THR A 171 8.19 -10.72 -22.10
N PRO A 172 7.20 -9.92 -21.67
CA PRO A 172 6.92 -8.61 -22.27
C PRO A 172 8.11 -7.63 -22.16
N PHE A 173 9.07 -7.94 -21.31
CA PHE A 173 10.27 -7.16 -21.04
C PHE A 173 11.52 -7.68 -21.77
N SER A 174 11.37 -8.55 -22.77
CA SER A 174 12.49 -9.24 -23.45
C SER A 174 13.53 -8.29 -24.09
N SER A 175 13.14 -7.07 -24.44
CA SER A 175 14.05 -6.04 -24.97
C SER A 175 14.95 -5.41 -23.91
N ILE A 176 14.62 -5.55 -22.63
CA ILE A 176 15.36 -4.96 -21.50
C ILE A 176 16.36 -5.99 -20.98
N LYS A 177 17.60 -5.55 -20.71
CA LYS A 177 18.64 -6.45 -20.20
C LYS A 177 18.21 -7.02 -18.84
N LYS A 178 18.46 -8.33 -18.65
CA LYS A 178 18.12 -9.06 -17.41
C LYS A 178 18.63 -8.37 -16.13
N LEU A 179 19.85 -7.81 -16.16
CA LEU A 179 20.41 -7.11 -15.01
C LEU A 179 19.61 -5.84 -14.65
N ASP A 180 19.24 -5.05 -15.66
CA ASP A 180 18.46 -3.82 -15.44
C ASP A 180 17.04 -4.16 -14.97
N LEU A 181 16.44 -5.25 -15.48
CA LEU A 181 15.14 -5.76 -15.00
C LEU A 181 15.20 -6.24 -13.55
N HIS A 182 16.25 -6.98 -13.19
CA HIS A 182 16.45 -7.44 -11.83
C HIS A 182 16.56 -6.26 -10.84
N GLU A 183 17.24 -5.17 -11.22
CA GLU A 183 17.29 -3.96 -10.40
C GLU A 183 15.91 -3.30 -10.23
N LEU A 184 15.13 -3.19 -11.31
CA LEU A 184 13.76 -2.65 -11.27
C LEU A 184 12.83 -3.51 -10.40
N PHE A 185 12.92 -4.83 -10.51
CA PHE A 185 12.14 -5.77 -9.71
C PHE A 185 12.51 -5.71 -8.23
N ASN A 186 13.81 -5.66 -7.91
CA ASN A 186 14.25 -5.50 -6.53
C ASN A 186 13.78 -4.19 -5.92
N THR A 187 13.73 -3.12 -6.70
CA THR A 187 13.17 -1.83 -6.24
C THR A 187 11.71 -2.00 -5.79
N VAL A 188 10.89 -2.76 -6.53
CA VAL A 188 9.49 -3.04 -6.15
C VAL A 188 9.42 -3.92 -4.89
N ILE A 189 10.27 -4.96 -4.80
CA ILE A 189 10.34 -5.85 -3.64
C ILE A 189 10.72 -5.07 -2.38
N ASP A 190 11.79 -4.27 -2.45
CA ASP A 190 12.30 -3.48 -1.35
C ASP A 190 11.28 -2.45 -0.90
N LEU A 191 10.64 -1.73 -1.83
CA LEU A 191 9.60 -0.77 -1.47
C LEU A 191 8.40 -1.45 -0.83
N ASN A 192 7.99 -2.62 -1.32
CA ASN A 192 6.89 -3.40 -0.74
C ASN A 192 7.23 -3.84 0.68
N HIS A 193 8.43 -4.38 0.88
CA HIS A 193 8.92 -4.82 2.18
C HIS A 193 8.97 -3.66 3.18
N ASN A 194 9.61 -2.56 2.81
CA ASN A 194 9.77 -1.39 3.69
C ASN A 194 8.43 -0.75 4.04
N THR A 195 7.53 -0.59 3.07
CA THR A 195 6.18 -0.04 3.32
C THR A 195 5.37 -0.97 4.23
N SER A 196 5.53 -2.29 4.10
CA SER A 196 4.89 -3.27 4.99
C SER A 196 5.43 -3.17 6.41
N LEU A 197 6.75 -3.08 6.58
CA LEU A 197 7.39 -2.92 7.89
C LEU A 197 6.93 -1.63 8.59
N GLU A 198 6.89 -0.51 7.87
CA GLU A 198 6.39 0.77 8.39
C GLU A 198 4.94 0.64 8.87
N ALA A 199 4.08 -0.01 8.07
CA ALA A 199 2.69 -0.23 8.44
C ALA A 199 2.54 -1.11 9.70
N HIS A 200 3.34 -2.17 9.82
CA HIS A 200 3.37 -3.02 11.02
C HIS A 200 3.84 -2.24 12.26
N LYS A 201 4.86 -1.40 12.11
CA LYS A 201 5.37 -0.55 13.20
C LYS A 201 4.29 0.44 13.67
N SER A 202 3.65 1.16 12.74
CA SER A 202 2.57 2.08 13.07
C SER A 202 1.36 1.38 13.70
N ALA A 203 1.02 0.16 13.27
CA ALA A 203 -0.06 -0.62 13.87
C ALA A 203 0.26 -1.03 15.32
N LYS A 204 1.51 -1.41 15.60
CA LYS A 204 1.96 -1.72 16.96
C LYS A 204 1.88 -0.50 17.87
N GLU A 205 2.45 0.63 17.45
CA GLU A 205 2.43 1.89 18.22
C GLU A 205 0.99 2.34 18.53
N ASN A 206 0.08 2.27 17.54
CA ASN A 206 -1.32 2.61 17.74
C ASN A 206 -2.04 1.69 18.75
N THR A 207 -1.64 0.42 18.82
CA THR A 207 -2.22 -0.55 19.75
C THR A 207 -1.74 -0.27 21.18
N GLU A 208 -0.46 0.07 21.35
CA GLU A 208 0.13 0.46 22.64
C GLU A 208 -0.52 1.75 23.17
N VAL A 209 -0.64 2.79 22.33
CA VAL A 209 -1.31 4.05 22.69
C VAL A 209 -2.77 3.82 23.10
N ARG A 210 -3.51 2.97 22.37
CA ARG A 210 -4.89 2.61 22.74
C ARG A 210 -4.96 1.85 24.06
N ALA A 211 -4.00 0.99 24.35
CA ALA A 211 -3.93 0.29 25.63
C ALA A 211 -3.69 1.27 26.78
N GLU A 212 -2.77 2.22 26.62
CA GLU A 212 -2.50 3.27 27.60
C GLU A 212 -3.72 4.16 27.86
N GLN A 213 -4.41 4.59 26.80
CA GLN A 213 -5.64 5.38 26.92
C GLN A 213 -6.75 4.62 27.66
N LYS A 214 -6.91 3.31 27.40
CA LYS A 214 -7.86 2.47 28.14
C LYS A 214 -7.50 2.37 29.62
N VAL A 215 -6.21 2.25 29.95
CA VAL A 215 -5.72 2.23 31.34
C VAL A 215 -5.96 3.57 32.02
N GLN A 216 -5.71 4.70 31.35
CA GLN A 216 -5.98 6.03 31.90
C GLN A 216 -7.47 6.25 32.16
N HIS A 217 -8.33 5.93 31.19
CA HIS A 217 -9.78 6.05 31.34
C HIS A 217 -10.31 5.14 32.45
N ALA A 218 -9.76 3.93 32.63
CA ALA A 218 -10.11 3.05 33.74
C ALA A 218 -9.69 3.65 35.09
N LYS A 219 -8.50 4.25 35.18
CA LYS A 219 -8.03 4.95 36.39
C LYS A 219 -8.89 6.17 36.73
N GLU A 220 -9.30 6.96 35.73
CA GLU A 220 -10.19 8.10 35.93
C GLU A 220 -11.58 7.67 36.40
N LYS A 221 -12.16 6.64 35.77
CA LYS A 221 -13.44 6.07 36.20
C LYS A 221 -13.40 5.55 37.64
N ALA A 222 -12.32 4.86 38.02
CA ALA A 222 -12.13 4.37 39.39
C ALA A 222 -12.01 5.52 40.41
N LYS A 223 -11.33 6.63 40.05
CA LYS A 223 -11.25 7.83 40.90
C LYS A 223 -12.62 8.48 41.08
N VAL A 224 -13.42 8.60 40.02
CA VAL A 224 -14.78 9.15 40.08
C VAL A 224 -15.69 8.28 40.96
N GLU A 225 -15.62 6.95 40.83
CA GLU A 225 -16.39 6.03 41.68
C GLU A 225 -15.95 6.02 43.14
N GLN A 226 -14.66 6.19 43.43
CA GLN A 226 -14.18 6.35 44.81
C GLN A 226 -14.65 7.68 45.40
N HIS A 227 -14.61 8.76 44.63
CA HIS A 227 -15.03 10.07 45.11
C HIS A 227 -16.55 10.11 45.38
N SER A 228 -17.36 9.48 44.53
CA SER A 228 -18.81 9.39 44.73
C SER A 228 -19.19 8.52 45.94
N LYS A 229 -18.52 7.38 46.16
CA LYS A 229 -18.70 6.55 47.36
C LYS A 229 -18.26 7.27 48.64
N SER A 230 -17.20 8.08 48.58
CA SER A 230 -16.75 8.89 49.72
C SER A 230 -17.77 9.97 50.08
N ILE A 231 -18.39 10.62 49.10
CA ILE A 231 -19.45 11.61 49.33
C ILE A 231 -20.69 10.92 49.92
N PHE A 232 -21.09 9.77 49.37
CA PHE A 232 -22.25 9.02 49.87
C PHE A 232 -22.08 8.59 51.34
N ARG A 233 -20.86 8.23 51.77
CA ARG A 233 -20.53 7.93 53.18
C ARG A 233 -20.60 9.15 54.10
N MET A 234 -20.31 10.36 53.62
CA MET A 234 -20.41 11.57 54.45
C MET A 234 -21.86 12.02 54.66
N PHE A 235 -22.79 11.65 53.77
CA PHE A 235 -24.22 11.97 53.89
C PHE A 235 -25.05 10.86 54.54
N SER A 236 -24.47 9.68 54.80
CA SER A 236 -25.15 8.57 55.50
C SER A 236 -24.66 8.46 56.95
N GLY A 237 -24.92 9.52 57.72
CA GLY A 237 -24.80 9.49 59.17
C GLY A 237 -25.97 8.75 59.83
N SER A 238 -25.64 7.65 60.50
CA SER A 238 -26.29 7.12 61.72
C SER A 238 -27.71 6.53 61.62
N VAL A 239 -27.80 5.19 61.64
CA VAL A 239 -28.90 4.48 62.34
C VAL A 239 -28.25 3.53 63.36
N PRO A 240 -28.60 3.59 64.65
CA PRO A 240 -27.99 2.72 65.66
C PRO A 240 -28.57 1.30 65.60
N GLU A 241 -27.68 0.32 65.74
CA GLU A 241 -28.01 -1.07 66.02
C GLU A 241 -28.70 -1.17 67.40
N ASN A 242 -29.78 -1.94 67.49
CA ASN A 242 -30.27 -2.47 68.76
C ASN A 242 -30.76 -3.93 68.58
N PRO A 243 -30.62 -4.79 69.61
CA PRO A 243 -30.67 -6.25 69.46
C PRO A 243 -32.01 -6.89 69.90
N SER A 244 -32.16 -8.19 69.60
CA SER A 244 -33.19 -9.16 70.09
C SER A 244 -34.49 -9.19 69.26
N THR A 245 -35.15 -10.31 68.91
CA THR A 245 -35.17 -11.68 69.46
C THR A 245 -35.90 -12.64 68.50
N THR A 246 -35.50 -13.93 68.48
CA THR A 246 -36.27 -15.18 68.21
C THR A 246 -36.95 -15.48 66.85
N THR A 247 -36.28 -16.36 66.06
CA THR A 247 -36.67 -17.68 65.47
C THR A 247 -38.15 -18.14 65.33
N PRO A 248 -38.49 -19.16 64.51
CA PRO A 248 -37.65 -20.03 63.64
C PRO A 248 -38.21 -20.36 62.22
N THR A 249 -37.42 -21.17 61.48
CA THR A 249 -37.82 -22.17 60.46
C THR A 249 -38.33 -21.64 59.12
N THR A 250 -37.75 -22.00 57.96
CA THR A 250 -37.28 -23.33 57.53
C THR A 250 -36.05 -23.24 56.61
N ASN A 251 -35.07 -24.10 56.89
CA ASN A 251 -34.16 -24.70 55.90
C ASN A 251 -34.86 -25.94 55.30
N PRO A 252 -34.32 -26.68 54.32
CA PRO A 252 -33.15 -26.45 53.46
C PRO A 252 -33.49 -26.68 51.97
N SER A 253 -32.63 -26.40 51.00
CA SER A 253 -31.84 -27.48 50.40
C SER A 253 -30.79 -26.89 49.47
N SER A 254 -29.59 -26.85 50.00
CA SER A 254 -28.34 -27.00 49.27
C SER A 254 -28.38 -28.15 48.27
N LYS A 255 -27.76 -28.00 47.11
CA LYS A 255 -26.50 -28.70 46.79
C LYS A 255 -26.16 -28.64 45.31
N LYS A 256 -24.87 -28.33 45.10
CA LYS A 256 -23.88 -28.96 44.19
C LYS A 256 -24.24 -29.02 42.71
N GLY A 257 -23.32 -28.85 41.79
CA GLY A 257 -21.88 -28.91 41.78
C GLY A 257 -21.49 -28.90 40.30
N GLU A 258 -20.36 -28.29 39.95
CA GLU A 258 -19.21 -29.08 39.48
C GLU A 258 -19.42 -29.67 38.08
N LYS A 259 -18.75 -29.12 37.07
CA LYS A 259 -17.63 -29.79 36.39
C LYS A 259 -17.16 -29.00 35.16
N ASP A 260 -15.83 -28.92 35.07
CA ASP A 260 -15.06 -28.70 33.86
C ASP A 260 -15.38 -29.77 32.79
N GLU A 261 -15.42 -29.35 31.53
CA GLU A 261 -15.07 -30.23 30.42
C GLU A 261 -14.43 -29.42 29.29
N VAL A 262 -13.13 -29.68 29.09
CA VAL A 262 -12.37 -29.43 27.87
C VAL A 262 -12.79 -30.50 26.85
N VAL A 263 -12.85 -30.18 25.55
CA VAL A 263 -12.34 -31.04 24.44
C VAL A 263 -12.60 -30.42 23.04
N GLU A 264 -11.47 -30.27 22.34
CA GLU A 264 -11.13 -30.47 20.92
C GLU A 264 -11.90 -29.82 19.75
N THR A 265 -11.08 -29.05 19.03
CA THR A 265 -11.04 -28.86 17.57
C THR A 265 -11.27 -30.12 16.73
N LYS A 266 -12.09 -29.98 15.69
CA LYS A 266 -12.06 -30.88 14.53
C LYS A 266 -11.99 -30.09 13.23
N VAL A 267 -10.85 -30.23 12.56
CA VAL A 267 -10.60 -29.87 11.16
C VAL A 267 -11.28 -30.92 10.28
N THR A 268 -12.05 -30.49 9.29
CA THR A 268 -12.52 -31.36 8.21
C THR A 268 -11.98 -30.84 6.88
N SER A 269 -11.16 -31.69 6.26
CA SER A 269 -10.61 -31.58 4.92
C SER A 269 -11.17 -32.75 4.10
N THR A 270 -11.79 -32.46 2.95
CA THR A 270 -12.19 -33.39 1.86
C THR A 270 -12.81 -32.51 0.78
N MET A 271 -12.52 -32.60 -0.52
CA MET A 271 -11.64 -33.42 -1.36
C MET A 271 -11.10 -32.51 -2.47
#